data_AF-A0A1F3XAN6-F1
#
_entry.id   AF-A0A1F3XAN6-F1
#
_cell.length_a   1.000
_cell.length_b   1.000
_cell.length_c   1.000
_cell.angle_alpha   90.00
_cell.angle_beta   90.00
_cell.angle_gamma   90.00
#
_symmetry.space_group_name_H-M   'P 1'
#
loop_
_entity.id
_entity.type
_entity.pdbx_description
1 polymer ?
#
loop_
_entity_poly.entity_id
_entity_poly.type
_entity_poly.pdbx_seq_one_letter_code
_entity_poly.pdbx_strand_id
1 'polypeptide(L)'
;MNPDAGRRALDASDDLVDSLRLAHSAVQRIENELYGAVLKDADNVSQSLHRVRQSAEQLRAEVEQFVREAHSSTSRPTDLHGSGTRPAH
;
A
#
# COMPACT_ATOMS: atom_id res chain seq x y z
N MET A 1 -1.62 -13.75 -11.34
CA MET A 1 -2.19 -13.19 -10.10
C MET A 1 -3.64 -12.82 -10.37
N ASN A 2 -4.55 -12.99 -9.40
CA ASN A 2 -5.93 -12.51 -9.57
C ASN A 2 -5.92 -10.97 -9.53
N PRO A 3 -6.31 -10.26 -10.59
CA PRO A 3 -6.31 -8.79 -10.63
C PRO A 3 -7.15 -8.17 -9.51
N ASP A 4 -8.22 -8.84 -9.08
CA ASP A 4 -9.07 -8.38 -7.98
C ASP A 4 -8.35 -8.49 -6.62
N ALA A 5 -7.44 -9.45 -6.46
CA ALA A 5 -6.66 -9.58 -5.24
C ALA A 5 -5.63 -8.44 -5.11
N GLY A 6 -5.02 -8.01 -6.22
CA GLY A 6 -4.12 -6.87 -6.25
C GLY A 6 -4.82 -5.57 -5.89
N ARG A 7 -6.01 -5.34 -6.48
CA ARG A 7 -6.82 -4.16 -6.15
C ARG A 7 -7.26 -4.13 -4.69
N ARG A 8 -7.80 -5.24 -4.17
CA ARG A 8 -8.18 -5.33 -2.74
C ARG A 8 -7.02 -5.10 -1.79
N ALA A 9 -5.82 -5.56 -2.14
CA ALA A 9 -4.63 -5.34 -1.31
C ALA A 9 -4.21 -3.86 -1.31
N LEU A 10 -4.31 -3.19 -2.46
CA LEU A 10 -4.05 -1.74 -2.55
C LEU A 10 -5.09 -0.94 -1.76
N ASP A 11 -6.37 -1.26 -1.92
CA ASP A 11 -7.47 -0.64 -1.17
C ASP A 11 -7.25 -0.80 0.36
N ALA A 12 -6.91 -2.02 0.82
CA ALA A 12 -6.61 -2.28 2.22
C ALA A 12 -5.35 -1.53 2.73
N SER A 13 -4.38 -1.27 1.85
CA SER A 13 -3.18 -0.50 2.20
C SER A 13 -3.49 1.00 2.33
N ASP A 14 -4.37 1.53 1.49
CA ASP A 14 -4.90 2.89 1.60
C ASP A 14 -5.71 3.05 2.90
N ASP A 15 -6.62 2.11 3.19
CA ASP A 15 -7.41 2.08 4.43
C ASP A 15 -6.53 2.08 5.69
N LEU A 16 -5.42 1.33 5.67
CA LEU A 16 -4.46 1.29 6.77
C LEU A 16 -3.80 2.67 7.00
N VAL A 17 -3.36 3.34 5.93
CA VAL A 17 -2.73 4.66 6.03
C VAL A 17 -3.71 5.68 6.58
N ASP A 18 -4.97 5.66 6.12
CA ASP A 18 -6.00 6.59 6.58
C ASP A 18 -6.40 6.32 8.04
N SER A 19 -6.50 5.06 8.43
CA SER A 19 -6.76 4.68 9.83
C SER A 19 -5.67 5.22 10.78
N LEU A 20 -4.39 5.16 10.36
CA LEU A 20 -3.27 5.69 11.13
C LEU A 20 -3.26 7.21 11.20
N ARG A 21 -3.72 7.90 10.14
CA ARG A 21 -3.92 9.36 10.17
C ARG A 21 -4.99 9.75 11.18
N LEU A 22 -6.14 9.05 11.16
CA LEU A 22 -7.22 9.28 12.12
C LEU A 22 -6.76 9.03 13.57
N ALA A 23 -6.02 7.94 13.81
CA ALA A 23 -5.45 7.65 15.12
C ALA A 23 -4.50 8.75 15.60
N HIS A 24 -3.63 9.26 14.72
CA HIS A 24 -2.72 10.35 15.05
C HIS A 24 -3.48 11.65 15.40
N SER A 25 -4.52 12.00 14.63
CA SER A 25 -5.37 13.15 14.94
C SER A 25 -6.11 13.01 16.28
N ALA A 26 -6.54 11.79 16.62
CA ALA A 26 -7.17 11.53 17.92
C ALA A 26 -6.18 11.75 19.07
N VAL A 27 -4.93 11.31 18.93
CA VAL A 27 -3.88 11.52 19.94
C VAL A 27 -3.55 13.01 20.08
N GLN A 28 -3.43 13.74 18.98
CA GLN A 28 -3.22 15.19 19.03
C GLN A 28 -4.37 15.92 19.74
N ARG A 29 -5.62 15.47 19.57
CA ARG A 29 -6.75 16.04 20.32
C ARG A 29 -6.59 15.77 21.83
N ILE A 30 -6.18 14.58 22.23
CA ILE A 30 -5.89 14.23 23.62
C ILE A 30 -4.78 15.12 24.19
N GLU A 31 -3.68 15.33 23.45
CA GLU A 31 -2.57 16.21 23.85
C GLU A 31 -3.03 17.66 24.05
N ASN A 32 -3.97 18.13 23.24
CA ASN A 32 -4.50 19.50 23.32
C ASN A 32 -5.51 19.70 24.47
N GLU A 33 -6.23 18.63 24.86
CA GLU A 33 -7.30 18.69 25.87
C GLU A 33 -6.81 18.31 27.29
N LEU A 34 -5.73 17.53 27.39
CA LEU A 34 -5.18 17.05 28.67
C LEU A 34 -3.83 17.72 28.99
N TYR A 35 -3.53 17.81 30.29
CA TYR A 35 -2.27 18.36 30.79
C TYR A 35 -1.63 17.43 31.84
N GLY A 36 -0.33 17.59 32.09
CA GLY A 36 0.38 16.87 33.16
C GLY A 36 0.88 15.49 32.73
N ALA A 37 0.86 14.51 33.65
CA ALA A 37 1.51 13.21 33.46
C ALA A 37 1.06 12.44 32.21
N VAL A 38 -0.18 12.65 31.75
CA VAL A 38 -0.75 11.99 30.55
C VAL A 38 -0.09 12.46 29.26
N LEU A 39 0.54 13.64 29.23
CA LEU A 39 1.22 14.17 28.03
C LEU A 39 2.38 13.28 27.58
N LYS A 40 3.13 12.70 28.53
CA LYS A 40 4.25 11.82 28.19
C LYS A 40 3.78 10.54 27.48
N ASP A 41 2.67 9.97 27.92
CA ASP A 41 2.11 8.78 27.30
C ASP A 41 1.49 9.11 25.94
N ALA A 42 0.82 10.25 25.82
CA ALA A 42 0.31 10.74 24.55
C ALA A 42 1.44 10.98 23.51
N ASP A 43 2.53 11.65 23.90
CA ASP A 43 3.72 11.84 23.07
C ASP A 43 4.32 10.50 22.61
N ASN A 44 4.42 9.51 23.51
CA ASN A 44 4.94 8.19 23.17
C ASN A 44 4.07 7.46 22.14
N VAL A 45 2.74 7.58 22.28
CA VAL A 45 1.78 7.03 21.31
C VAL A 45 1.89 7.77 19.98
N SER A 46 1.97 9.11 20.00
CA SER A 46 2.12 9.97 18.83
C SER A 46 3.37 9.60 18.00
N GLN A 47 4.53 9.47 18.66
CA GLN A 47 5.76 9.03 18.00
C GLN A 47 5.66 7.60 17.44
N SER A 48 5.00 6.70 18.15
CA SER A 48 4.83 5.31 17.70
C SER A 48 3.89 5.24 16.49
N LEU A 49 2.78 5.98 16.49
CA LEU A 49 1.88 6.12 15.34
C LEU A 49 2.60 6.75 14.15
N HIS A 50 3.44 7.75 14.38
CA HIS A 50 4.23 8.36 13.31
C HIS A 50 5.14 7.32 12.62
N ARG A 51 5.87 6.51 13.39
CA ARG A 51 6.72 5.43 12.86
C ARG A 51 5.90 4.39 12.09
N VAL A 52 4.78 3.94 12.65
CA VAL A 52 3.92 2.94 12.01
C VAL A 52 3.32 3.49 10.71
N ARG A 53 2.92 4.78 10.67
CA ARG A 53 2.45 5.44 9.45
C ARG A 53 3.51 5.44 8.35
N GLN A 54 4.76 5.75 8.69
CA GLN A 54 5.86 5.69 7.71
C GLN A 54 6.03 4.28 7.14
N SER A 55 5.98 3.25 7.99
CA SER A 55 6.01 1.85 7.55
C SER A 55 4.80 1.47 6.68
N ALA A 56 3.61 1.96 7.00
CA ALA A 56 2.40 1.71 6.21
C ALA A 56 2.45 2.40 4.84
N GLU A 57 2.98 3.63 4.77
CA GLU A 57 3.19 4.35 3.51
C GLU A 57 4.20 3.62 2.60
N GLN A 58 5.27 3.09 3.20
CA GLN A 58 6.25 2.25 2.50
C GLN A 58 5.60 0.95 1.99
N LEU A 59 4.85 0.24 2.84
CA LEU A 59 4.14 -0.98 2.45
C LEU A 59 3.15 -0.73 1.31
N ARG A 60 2.39 0.37 1.36
CA ARG A 60 1.48 0.78 0.29
C ARG A 60 2.23 0.97 -1.04
N ALA A 61 3.39 1.64 -1.01
CA ALA A 61 4.21 1.83 -2.21
C ALA A 61 4.71 0.49 -2.80
N GLU A 62 5.10 -0.45 -1.94
CA GLU A 62 5.51 -1.80 -2.34
C GLU A 62 4.35 -2.60 -2.95
N VAL A 63 3.17 -2.54 -2.35
CA VAL A 63 1.95 -3.17 -2.89
C VAL A 63 1.59 -2.58 -4.25
N GLU A 64 1.64 -1.25 -4.39
CA GLU A 64 1.37 -0.57 -5.65
C GLU A 64 2.38 -0.97 -6.74
N GLN A 65 3.66 -1.07 -6.39
CA GLN A 65 4.71 -1.56 -7.29
C GLN A 65 4.45 -3.01 -7.73
N PHE A 66 4.17 -3.89 -6.78
CA PHE A 66 3.89 -5.30 -7.06
C PHE A 66 2.69 -5.48 -7.99
N VAL A 67 1.60 -4.73 -7.76
CA VAL A 67 0.41 -4.73 -8.62
C VAL A 67 0.76 -4.26 -10.03
N ARG A 68 1.53 -3.16 -10.18
CA ARG A 68 1.99 -2.68 -11.49
C ARG A 68 2.80 -3.74 -12.25
N GLU A 69 3.74 -4.39 -11.58
CA GLU A 69 4.61 -5.43 -12.18
C GLU A 69 3.82 -6.69 -12.57
N ALA A 70 2.81 -7.06 -11.78
CA ALA A 70 1.92 -8.19 -12.11
C ALA A 70 1.10 -7.92 -13.38
N HIS A 71 0.66 -6.68 -13.59
CA HIS A 71 -0.09 -6.27 -14.79
C HIS A 71 0.80 -6.15 -16.03
N SER A 72 2.04 -5.66 -15.89
CA SER A 72 2.99 -5.57 -17.02
C SER A 72 3.47 -6.94 -17.50
N SER A 73 3.69 -7.88 -16.58
CA SER A 73 4.14 -9.25 -16.89
C SER A 73 3.08 -10.09 -17.61
N THR A 74 1.79 -9.81 -17.36
CA THR A 74 0.66 -10.49 -18.01
C THR A 74 0.43 -10.00 -19.44
N SER A 75 0.98 -8.83 -19.81
CA SER A 75 0.68 -8.16 -21.09
C SER A 75 1.69 -8.45 -22.20
N ARG A 76 2.62 -9.40 -22.05
CA ARG A 76 3.48 -9.86 -23.16
C ARG A 76 2.68 -10.81 -24.05
N PRO A 77 2.28 -10.43 -25.27
CA PRO A 77 1.67 -11.36 -26.20
C PRO A 77 2.80 -12.25 -26.71
N THR A 78 2.81 -13.52 -26.32
CA THR A 78 3.45 -14.58 -27.09
C THR A 78 2.62 -14.83 -28.34
N ASP A 79 2.61 -13.88 -29.26
CA ASP A 79 2.15 -14.08 -30.63
C ASP A 79 3.31 -13.75 -31.56
N LEU A 80 3.96 -14.81 -32.03
CA LEU A 80 4.46 -15.03 -33.39
C LEU A 80 5.28 -16.33 -33.42
N HIS A 81 4.63 -17.45 -33.12
CA HIS A 81 5.06 -18.75 -33.63
C HIS A 81 3.87 -19.44 -34.29
N GLY A 82 3.63 -19.05 -35.55
CA GLY A 82 2.67 -19.67 -36.45
C GLY A 82 3.38 -20.02 -37.75
N SER A 83 3.68 -21.30 -37.90
CA SER A 83 4.35 -21.93 -39.03
C SER A 83 3.71 -21.57 -40.38
N GLY A 84 4.55 -21.21 -41.35
CA GLY A 84 4.19 -21.04 -42.75
C GLY A 84 5.21 -21.71 -43.66
N THR A 85 5.34 -23.03 -43.55
CA THR A 85 5.95 -23.87 -44.59
C THR A 85 5.15 -23.70 -45.88
N ARG A 86 5.78 -23.23 -46.96
CA ARG A 86 5.30 -23.40 -48.34
C ARG A 86 6.46 -23.81 -49.25
N PRO A 87 6.48 -25.04 -49.79
CA PRO A 87 7.32 -25.41 -50.92
C PRO A 87 6.61 -25.21 -52.27
N ALA A 88 7.43 -25.16 -53.33
CA ALA A 88 7.14 -25.19 -54.78
C ALA A 88 6.40 -23.95 -55.36
N HIS A 89 6.76 -23.42 -56.54
CA HIS A 89 7.27 -24.03 -57.77
C HIS A 89 8.20 -23.08 -58.53
#